data_AF-A0A3E4ZC44-F1
#
_entry.id   AF-A0A3E4ZC44-F1
#
_cell.length_a   1.000
_cell.length_b   1.000
_cell.length_c   1.000
_cell.angle_alpha   90.00
_cell.angle_beta   90.00
_cell.angle_gamma   90.00
#
_symmetry.space_group_name_H-M   'P 1'
#
loop_
_entity.id
_entity.type
_entity.pdbx_description
1 polymer ?
#
loop_
_entity_poly.entity_id
_entity_poly.type
_entity_poly.pdbx_seq_one_letter_code
_entity_poly.pdbx_strand_id
1 'polypeptide(L)' 'MDKEIAEEIIRENRYPSGYDIQDYLFDNEDTVLSLEDGTELLDDFDLWKERSDLELEKIMDRNYWSSTGGY' A
#
# COMPACT_ATOMS: atom_id res chain seq x y z
N MET A 1 -11.99 -3.99 -12.86
CA MET A 1 -12.29 -5.00 -11.81
C MET A 1 -13.13 -4.37 -10.69
N ASP A 2 -13.86 -5.14 -9.86
CA ASP A 2 -14.58 -4.59 -8.70
C ASP A 2 -13.70 -4.51 -7.46
N LYS A 3 -13.94 -3.50 -6.60
CA LYS A 3 -13.16 -3.26 -5.38
C LYS A 3 -13.25 -4.40 -4.35
N GLU A 4 -14.43 -5.01 -4.19
CA GLU A 4 -14.61 -6.20 -3.34
C GLU A 4 -13.80 -7.40 -3.86
N ILE A 5 -13.75 -7.59 -5.18
CA ILE A 5 -12.98 -8.66 -5.82
C ILE A 5 -11.48 -8.42 -5.62
N ALA A 6 -11.04 -7.17 -5.76
CA ALA A 6 -9.65 -6.79 -5.52
C ALA A 6 -9.21 -7.03 -4.07
N GLU A 7 -10.06 -6.67 -3.09
CA GLU A 7 -9.83 -6.96 -1.67
C GLU A 7 -9.65 -8.46 -1.42
N GLU A 8 -10.55 -9.29 -1.98
CA GLU A 8 -10.50 -10.74 -1.80
C GLU A 8 -9.22 -11.34 -2.38
N ILE A 9 -8.84 -10.95 -3.61
CA ILE A 9 -7.61 -11.40 -4.28
C ILE A 9 -6.37 -11.03 -3.46
N ILE A 10 -6.27 -9.78 -3.02
CA ILE A 10 -5.12 -9.30 -2.22
C ILE A 10 -5.05 -10.05 -0.88
N ARG A 11 -6.19 -10.21 -0.19
CA ARG A 11 -6.26 -10.86 1.11
C ARG A 11 -5.84 -12.33 1.04
N GLU A 12 -6.27 -13.04 0.00
CA GLU A 12 -5.94 -14.45 -0.19
C GLU A 12 -4.46 -14.68 -0.52
N ASN A 13 -3.81 -13.75 -1.23
CA ASN A 13 -2.47 -13.96 -1.80
C ASN A 13 -1.33 -13.30 -1.03
N ARG A 14 -1.59 -12.26 -0.25
CA ARG A 14 -0.53 -11.47 0.44
C ARG A 14 -0.67 -11.40 1.95
N TYR A 15 -1.78 -11.92 2.50
CA TYR A 15 -2.15 -11.80 3.92
C TYR A 15 -1.85 -10.41 4.52
N PRO A 16 -2.19 -9.29 3.84
CA PRO A 16 -1.89 -7.97 4.36
C PRO A 16 -2.83 -7.60 5.50
N SER A 17 -2.49 -6.53 6.23
CA SER A 17 -3.37 -6.03 7.28
C SER A 17 -4.66 -5.47 6.67
N GLY A 18 -5.76 -5.49 7.42
CA GLY A 18 -7.01 -4.87 6.96
C GLY A 18 -6.87 -3.37 6.68
N TYR A 19 -5.92 -2.69 7.34
CA TYR A 19 -5.60 -1.29 7.06
C TYR A 19 -4.82 -1.13 5.75
N ASP A 20 -3.85 -2.02 5.48
CA ASP A 20 -3.04 -1.98 4.25
C ASP A 20 -3.94 -2.10 3.01
N ILE A 21 -4.93 -3.00 3.06
CA ILE A 21 -5.86 -3.21 1.95
C ILE A 21 -6.75 -1.98 1.75
N GLN A 22 -7.29 -1.43 2.82
CA GLN A 22 -8.19 -0.27 2.74
C GLN A 22 -7.46 0.98 2.25
N ASP A 23 -6.24 1.24 2.73
CA ASP A 23 -5.42 2.36 2.26
C ASP A 23 -5.04 2.19 0.79
N TYR A 24 -4.59 1.00 0.38
CA TYR A 24 -4.27 0.73 -1.02
C TYR A 24 -5.48 0.97 -1.94
N LEU A 25 -6.64 0.41 -1.60
CA LEU A 25 -7.86 0.53 -2.40
C LEU A 25 -8.46 1.94 -2.38
N PHE A 26 -8.06 2.78 -1.43
CA PHE A 26 -8.45 4.18 -1.37
C PHE A 26 -7.51 5.04 -2.24
N ASP A 27 -6.20 4.85 -2.10
CA ASP A 27 -5.18 5.58 -2.86
C ASP A 27 -5.20 5.24 -4.36
N ASN A 28 -5.58 4.02 -4.70
CA ASN A 28 -5.49 3.47 -6.05
C ASN A 28 -6.86 3.05 -6.61
N GLU A 29 -7.96 3.64 -6.14
CA GLU A 29 -9.32 3.28 -6.57
C GLU A 29 -9.48 3.29 -8.10
N ASP A 30 -9.06 4.36 -8.77
CA ASP A 30 -9.13 4.47 -10.23
C ASP A 30 -8.23 3.43 -10.93
N THR A 31 -7.04 3.16 -10.38
CA THR A 31 -6.08 2.18 -10.91
C THR A 31 -6.65 0.76 -10.82
N VAL A 32 -7.17 0.37 -9.65
CA VAL A 32 -7.75 -0.96 -9.41
C VAL A 32 -8.96 -1.22 -10.30
N LEU A 33 -9.80 -0.20 -10.53
CA LEU A 33 -10.93 -0.32 -11.45
C LEU A 33 -10.47 -0.56 -12.90
N SER A 34 -9.30 -0.01 -13.27
CA SER A 34 -8.72 -0.15 -14.62
C SER A 34 -7.98 -1.47 -14.86
N LEU A 35 -7.56 -2.16 -13.80
CA LEU A 35 -6.88 -3.46 -13.93
C LEU A 35 -7.86 -4.55 -14.38
N GLU A 36 -7.39 -5.36 -15.32
CA GLU A 36 -8.17 -6.45 -15.91
C GLU A 36 -7.88 -7.80 -15.22
N ASP A 37 -6.69 -7.98 -14.66
CA ASP A 37 -6.27 -9.24 -14.02
C ASP A 37 -5.81 -9.06 -12.57
N GLY A 38 -6.00 -10.12 -11.78
CA GLY A 38 -5.62 -10.18 -10.38
C GLY A 38 -4.11 -10.26 -10.19
N THR A 39 -3.34 -10.71 -11.18
CA THR A 39 -1.88 -10.72 -11.07
C THR A 39 -1.28 -9.31 -11.15
N GLU A 40 -1.75 -8.49 -12.09
CA GLU A 40 -1.35 -7.07 -12.19
C GLU A 40 -1.73 -6.28 -10.94
N LEU A 41 -2.88 -6.61 -10.33
CA LEU A 41 -3.31 -6.03 -9.06
C LEU A 41 -2.34 -6.36 -7.92
N LEU A 42 -1.88 -7.60 -7.83
CA LEU A 42 -0.95 -8.02 -6.78
C LEU A 42 0.42 -7.36 -6.95
N ASP A 43 0.90 -7.23 -8.18
CA ASP A 43 2.17 -6.54 -8.47
C ASP A 43 2.09 -5.04 -8.13
N ASP A 44 0.98 -4.38 -8.48
CA ASP A 44 0.74 -2.98 -8.14
C ASP A 44 0.60 -2.78 -6.62
N PHE A 45 -0.08 -3.70 -5.92
CA PHE A 45 -0.17 -3.71 -4.47
C PHE A 45 1.19 -3.83 -3.79
N ASP A 46 2.05 -4.74 -4.25
CA ASP A 46 3.38 -4.95 -3.71
C ASP A 46 4.25 -3.67 -3.87
N LEU A 47 4.15 -3.00 -5.02
CA LEU A 47 4.83 -1.72 -5.28
C LEU A 47 4.32 -0.58 -4.39
N TRP A 48 3.00 -0.46 -4.21
CA TRP A 48 2.43 0.53 -3.31
C TRP A 48 2.90 0.31 -1.88
N LYS A 49 2.95 -0.95 -1.42
CA LYS A 49 3.38 -1.29 -0.07
C LYS A 49 4.84 -0.94 0.17
N GLU A 50 5.74 -1.30 -0.74
CA GLU A 50 7.16 -0.91 -0.65
C GLU A 50 7.32 0.62 -0.57
N ARG A 51 6.55 1.35 -1.38
CA ARG A 51 6.59 2.82 -1.35
C ARG A 51 6.05 3.40 -0.04
N SER A 52 4.96 2.85 0.48
CA SER A 52 4.34 3.28 1.74
C SER A 52 5.29 3.03 2.92
N ASP A 53 5.88 1.84 2.99
CA ASP A 53 6.85 1.47 4.02
C ASP A 53 8.09 2.39 3.98
N LEU A 54 8.61 2.70 2.79
CA LEU A 54 9.73 3.63 2.63
C LEU A 54 9.39 5.07 3.07
N GLU A 55 8.18 5.55 2.82
CA GLU A 55 7.76 6.87 3.29
C GLU A 55 7.60 6.90 4.81
N LEU A 56 7.09 5.82 5.42
CA LEU A 56 7.06 5.66 6.88
C LEU A 56 8.46 5.69 7.49
N GLU A 57 9.41 4.94 6.91
CA GLU A 57 10.81 4.96 7.34
C GLU A 57 11.42 6.36 7.26
N LYS A 58 11.19 7.10 6.17
CA LYS A 58 11.67 8.49 6.03
C LYS A 58 11.06 9.42 7.06
N ILE A 59 9.78 9.25 7.39
CA ILE A 59 9.10 10.05 8.43
C ILE A 59 9.70 9.72 9.80
N MET A 60 9.91 8.43 10.09
CA MET A 60 10.54 7.98 11.34
C MET A 60 11.96 8.50 11.48
N ASP A 61 12.78 8.41 10.43
CA ASP A 61 14.15 8.93 10.40
C ASP A 61 14.17 10.45 10.61
N ARG A 62 13.32 11.19 9.88
CA ARG A 62 13.18 12.64 10.05
C ARG A 62 12.75 13.03 11.47
N ASN A 63 11.80 12.30 12.05
CA ASN A 63 11.33 12.55 13.42
C ASN A 63 12.42 12.24 14.43
N TYR A 64 13.18 11.16 14.22
CA TYR A 64 14.35 10.82 15.03
C TYR A 64 15.37 11.95 15.01
N TRP A 65 15.84 12.37 13.82
CA TRP A 65 16.83 13.45 13.67
C TRP A 65 16.32 14.82 14.17
N SER A 66 15.01 15.10 14.04
CA SER A 66 14.41 16.32 14.57
C SER A 66 14.30 16.31 16.10
N SER A 67 14.10 15.13 16.70
CA SER A 67 13.99 14.96 18.15
C SER A 67 15.35 14.96 18.87
N THR A 68 16.42 14.56 18.19
CA THR A 68 17.79 14.54 18.76
C THR A 68 18.42 15.93 18.90
N GLY A 69 17.70 17.00 18.52
CA GLY A 69 18.20 18.36 18.54
C GLY A 69 19.20 18.57 17.42
N GLY A 70 18.80 19.32 16.39
CA GLY A 70 19.75 19.82 15.39
C GLY A 70 20.89 20.55 16.10
N TYR A 71 22.13 20.12 15.81
CA TYR A 71 23.34 20.86 16.17
C TYR A 71 23.30 22.30 15.66
#